data_AF-A0ABD3VRM9-F1
#
_entry.id   AF-A0ABD3VRM9-F1
#
_cell.length_a   1.000
_cell.length_b   1.000
_cell.length_c   1.000
_cell.angle_alpha   90.00
_cell.angle_beta   90.00
_cell.angle_gamma   90.00
#
_symmetry.space_group_name_H-M   'P 1'
#
loop_
_entity.id
_entity.type
_entity.pdbx_description
1 polymer ?
#
loop_
_entity_poly.entity_id
_entity_poly.type
_entity_poly.pdbx_seq_one_letter_code
_entity_poly.pdbx_strand_id
1 'polypeptide(L)'
;MLFIKAASNSIVFMKATSNSIVFIKAAANSIVFIKAASNSIVFIKAASNSIAIIKAASNSIVFIKAASNSIVFIKAASNSIVFIKAASISIVFIKAALKSMLFIKAASNIIVFIKAASNSIVFIKAVLKSMLFIKAA
;
A
#
# COMPACT_ATOMS: atom_id res chain seq x y z
N MET A 1 4.51 -4.86 -18.71
CA MET A 1 3.75 -5.43 -17.58
C MET A 1 4.58 -6.54 -16.95
N LEU A 2 4.62 -6.63 -15.62
CA LEU A 2 5.46 -7.59 -14.89
C LEU A 2 4.64 -8.35 -13.84
N PHE A 3 4.84 -9.67 -13.75
CA PHE A 3 4.23 -10.53 -12.75
C PHE A 3 5.32 -11.19 -11.90
N ILE A 4 5.21 -11.05 -10.59
CA ILE A 4 6.09 -11.72 -9.62
C ILE A 4 5.25 -12.58 -8.69
N LYS A 5 5.66 -13.84 -8.53
CA LYS A 5 5.13 -14.73 -7.50
C LYS A 5 6.28 -15.09 -6.56
N ALA A 6 6.10 -14.78 -5.29
CA ALA A 6 7.07 -15.07 -4.26
C ALA A 6 6.50 -16.12 -3.30
N ALA A 7 7.28 -17.18 -3.07
CA ALA A 7 6.92 -18.27 -2.16
C ALA A 7 7.07 -17.83 -0.69
N SER A 8 6.89 -18.76 0.24
CA SER A 8 7.03 -18.46 1.67
C SER A 8 8.46 -18.02 2.01
N ASN A 9 8.60 -17.14 3.01
CA ASN A 9 9.89 -16.61 3.49
C ASN A 9 10.71 -15.88 2.39
N SER A 10 10.05 -15.22 1.45
CA SER A 10 10.70 -14.54 0.34
C SER A 10 10.93 -13.05 0.60
N ILE A 11 12.01 -12.51 0.04
CA ILE A 11 12.21 -11.07 -0.10
C ILE A 11 12.18 -10.70 -1.59
N VAL A 12 11.32 -9.76 -1.96
CA VAL A 12 11.18 -9.27 -3.34
C VAL A 12 11.58 -7.80 -3.40
N PHE A 13 12.51 -7.49 -4.30
CA PHE A 13 12.83 -6.11 -4.68
C PHE A 13 12.42 -5.87 -6.12
N MET A 14 11.73 -4.75 -6.35
CA MET A 14 11.32 -4.37 -7.68
C MET A 14 11.48 -2.87 -7.91
N LYS A 15 12.04 -2.54 -9.07
CA LYS A 15 12.02 -1.20 -9.63
C LYS A 15 11.21 -1.22 -10.91
N ALA A 16 10.13 -0.45 -10.95
CA ALA A 16 9.29 -0.26 -12.12
C ALA A 16 9.45 1.18 -12.62
N THR A 17 9.76 1.33 -13.91
CA THR A 17 10.00 2.64 -14.54
C THR A 17 8.72 3.16 -15.22
N SER A 18 8.83 4.19 -16.07
CA SER A 18 7.70 4.88 -16.67
C SER A 18 6.69 3.93 -17.34
N ASN A 19 5.38 4.23 -17.19
CA ASN A 19 4.28 3.49 -17.84
C ASN A 19 4.26 1.99 -17.51
N SER A 20 4.57 1.63 -16.27
CA SER A 20 4.67 0.23 -15.84
C SER A 20 3.40 -0.27 -15.14
N ILE A 21 3.05 -1.52 -15.40
CA ILE A 21 2.03 -2.26 -14.66
C ILE A 21 2.69 -3.45 -14.00
N VAL A 22 2.48 -3.59 -12.70
CA VAL A 22 3.14 -4.54 -11.82
C VAL A 22 2.13 -5.34 -11.02
N PHE A 23 2.29 -6.65 -10.99
CA PHE A 23 1.55 -7.55 -10.11
C PHE A 23 2.50 -8.37 -9.25
N ILE A 24 2.29 -8.34 -7.94
CA ILE A 24 3.04 -9.16 -6.98
C ILE A 24 2.06 -10.00 -6.17
N LYS A 25 2.29 -11.32 -6.18
CA LYS A 25 1.65 -12.25 -5.25
C LYS A 25 2.72 -12.80 -4.31
N ALA A 26 2.63 -12.45 -3.04
CA ALA A 26 3.57 -12.89 -2.02
C ALA A 26 2.87 -13.80 -1.01
N ALA A 27 3.47 -14.97 -0.73
CA ALA A 27 2.97 -15.95 0.21
C ALA A 27 3.39 -15.60 1.66
N ALA A 28 3.34 -16.57 2.58
CA ALA A 28 3.54 -16.31 4.00
C ALA A 28 4.95 -15.77 4.32
N ASN A 29 5.06 -14.89 5.32
CA ASN A 29 6.34 -14.35 5.81
C ASN A 29 7.17 -13.64 4.73
N SER A 30 6.50 -12.93 3.82
CA SER A 30 7.17 -12.26 2.69
C SER A 30 7.43 -10.78 2.96
N ILE A 31 8.56 -10.27 2.49
CA ILE A 31 8.86 -8.84 2.46
C ILE A 31 8.93 -8.36 1.00
N VAL A 32 8.17 -7.32 0.67
CA VAL A 32 8.08 -6.78 -0.69
C VAL A 32 8.45 -5.30 -0.69
N PHE A 33 9.48 -4.97 -1.47
CA PHE A 33 9.93 -3.60 -1.71
C PHE A 33 9.68 -3.21 -3.17
N ILE A 34 8.95 -2.12 -3.39
CA ILE A 34 8.65 -1.62 -4.73
C ILE A 34 9.03 -0.14 -4.81
N LYS A 35 9.79 0.20 -5.84
CA LYS A 35 9.98 1.58 -6.30
C LYS A 35 9.34 1.71 -7.67
N ALA A 36 8.24 2.45 -7.75
CA ALA A 36 7.50 2.68 -8.99
C ALA A 36 7.62 4.15 -9.40
N ALA A 37 8.11 4.39 -10.61
CA ALA A 37 8.26 5.72 -11.19
C ALA A 37 7.00 6.15 -11.97
N SER A 38 7.08 7.25 -12.71
CA SER A 38 5.96 7.93 -13.39
C SER A 38 4.94 7.00 -14.06
N ASN A 39 3.65 7.31 -13.93
CA ASN A 39 2.54 6.60 -14.60
C ASN A 39 2.56 5.09 -14.33
N SER A 40 2.70 4.68 -13.07
CA SER A 40 2.79 3.27 -12.69
C SER A 40 1.55 2.77 -11.98
N ILE A 41 1.19 1.52 -12.24
CA ILE A 41 0.13 0.80 -11.55
C ILE A 41 0.72 -0.42 -10.87
N VAL A 42 0.52 -0.51 -9.56
CA VAL A 42 1.09 -1.57 -8.71
C VAL A 42 -0.03 -2.29 -7.98
N PHE A 43 -0.09 -3.61 -8.18
CA PHE A 43 -0.98 -4.51 -7.46
C PHE A 43 -0.17 -5.46 -6.58
N ILE A 44 -0.49 -5.51 -5.30
CA ILE A 44 0.13 -6.43 -4.34
C ILE A 44 -0.96 -7.25 -3.66
N LYS A 45 -0.84 -8.56 -3.75
CA LYS A 45 -1.59 -9.51 -2.94
C LYS A 45 -0.62 -10.21 -2.01
N ALA A 46 -0.72 -9.92 -0.73
CA ALA A 46 0.12 -10.49 0.30
C ALA A 46 -0.70 -11.40 1.23
N ALA A 47 -0.17 -12.60 1.48
CA ALA A 47 -0.71 -13.54 2.45
C ALA A 47 -0.13 -13.25 3.86
N SER A 48 -0.35 -14.17 4.80
CA SER A 48 -0.04 -14.02 6.22
C SER A 48 1.37 -13.47 6.52
N ASN A 49 1.48 -12.61 7.54
CA ASN A 49 2.75 -12.10 8.08
C ASN A 49 3.61 -11.39 7.02
N SER A 50 3.01 -10.47 6.26
CA SER A 50 3.69 -9.80 5.16
C SER A 50 4.04 -8.36 5.45
N ILE A 51 5.19 -7.91 4.95
CA ILE A 51 5.58 -6.49 4.95
C ILE A 51 5.63 -5.99 3.51
N ALA A 52 4.95 -4.88 3.22
CA ALA A 52 4.99 -4.22 1.92
C ALA A 52 5.47 -2.77 2.07
N ILE A 53 6.54 -2.40 1.36
CA ILE A 53 7.14 -1.07 1.37
C ILE A 53 7.15 -0.54 -0.06
N ILE A 54 6.38 0.52 -0.30
CA ILE A 54 6.12 1.04 -1.65
C ILE A 54 6.48 2.52 -1.70
N LYS A 55 7.34 2.85 -2.66
CA LYS A 55 7.67 4.23 -3.04
C LYS A 55 7.11 4.45 -4.43
N ALA A 56 6.07 5.26 -4.53
CA ALA A 56 5.40 5.58 -5.78
C ALA A 56 5.60 7.07 -6.12
N ALA A 57 6.14 7.33 -7.30
CA ALA A 57 6.29 8.68 -7.83
C ALA A 57 5.06 9.08 -8.67
N SER A 58 5.12 10.26 -9.28
CA SER A 58 4.09 10.93 -10.08
C SER A 58 3.09 10.01 -10.80
N ASN A 59 1.79 10.34 -10.70
CA ASN A 59 0.69 9.66 -11.39
C ASN A 59 0.69 8.14 -11.14
N SER A 60 0.66 7.74 -9.88
CA SER A 60 0.71 6.32 -9.50
C SER A 60 -0.58 5.82 -8.89
N ILE A 61 -0.90 4.57 -9.20
CA ILE A 61 -2.03 3.86 -8.60
C ILE A 61 -1.50 2.62 -7.89
N VAL A 62 -1.81 2.48 -6.61
CA VAL A 62 -1.34 1.37 -5.77
C VAL A 62 -2.55 0.65 -5.16
N PHE A 63 -2.64 -0.65 -5.42
CA PHE A 63 -3.64 -1.54 -4.83
C PHE A 63 -2.96 -2.59 -3.97
N ILE A 64 -3.39 -2.71 -2.72
CA ILE A 64 -2.85 -3.68 -1.77
C ILE A 64 -3.99 -4.47 -1.15
N LYS A 65 -3.90 -5.79 -1.25
CA LYS A 65 -4.76 -6.73 -0.53
C LYS A 65 -3.90 -7.54 0.43
N ALA A 66 -4.14 -7.37 1.72
CA ALA A 66 -3.48 -8.11 2.78
C ALA A 66 -4.49 -8.95 3.57
N ALA A 67 -4.21 -10.25 3.72
CA ALA A 67 -5.12 -11.19 4.36
C ALA A 67 -4.97 -11.23 5.89
N SER A 68 -3.76 -11.42 6.40
CA SER A 68 -3.50 -11.61 7.84
C SER A 68 -2.17 -10.99 8.24
N ASN A 69 -2.12 -10.34 9.42
CA ASN A 69 -0.93 -9.78 10.03
C ASN A 69 -0.01 -9.05 9.04
N SER A 70 -0.39 -7.84 8.65
CA SER A 70 0.35 -7.12 7.62
C SER A 70 0.84 -5.75 8.09
N ILE A 71 2.01 -5.37 7.57
CA ILE A 71 2.52 -4.02 7.75
C ILE A 71 2.73 -3.42 6.36
N VAL A 72 2.12 -2.27 6.14
CA VAL A 72 2.13 -1.58 4.84
C VAL A 72 2.68 -0.17 5.03
N PHE A 73 3.75 0.15 4.31
CA PHE A 73 4.33 1.48 4.23
C PHE A 73 4.23 2.00 2.81
N ILE A 74 3.63 3.17 2.63
CA ILE A 74 3.48 3.81 1.33
C ILE A 74 3.98 5.25 1.40
N LYS A 75 4.88 5.59 0.49
CA LYS A 75 5.27 6.97 0.21
C LYS A 75 4.85 7.31 -1.21
N ALA A 76 3.92 8.24 -1.35
CA ALA A 76 3.39 8.70 -2.63
C ALA A 76 3.65 10.19 -2.82
N ALA A 77 4.31 10.57 -3.92
CA ALA A 77 4.82 11.93 -4.12
C ALA A 77 3.79 12.89 -4.76
N SER A 78 3.14 12.51 -5.86
CA SER A 78 2.24 13.42 -6.59
C SER A 78 1.19 12.65 -7.38
N ASN A 79 -0.04 13.16 -7.42
CA ASN A 79 -1.18 12.59 -8.16
C ASN A 79 -1.28 11.08 -7.93
N SER A 80 -1.62 10.68 -6.71
CA SER A 80 -1.57 9.27 -6.33
C SER A 80 -2.91 8.77 -5.83
N ILE A 81 -3.23 7.54 -6.21
CA ILE A 81 -4.42 6.86 -5.71
C ILE A 81 -3.96 5.57 -5.03
N VAL A 82 -4.35 5.39 -3.78
CA VAL A 82 -3.97 4.24 -2.97
C VAL A 82 -5.22 3.56 -2.44
N PHE A 83 -5.34 2.27 -2.74
CA PHE A 83 -6.38 1.39 -2.21
C PHE A 83 -5.75 0.30 -1.37
N ILE A 84 -6.20 0.18 -0.12
CA ILE A 84 -5.75 -0.86 0.80
C ILE A 84 -6.97 -1.62 1.32
N LYS A 85 -6.94 -2.94 1.16
CA LYS A 85 -7.89 -3.86 1.78
C LYS A 85 -7.14 -4.78 2.75
N ALA A 86 -7.46 -4.63 4.03
CA ALA A 86 -6.93 -5.43 5.13
C ALA A 86 -8.06 -6.27 5.75
N ALA A 87 -7.88 -7.58 5.87
CA ALA A 87 -8.91 -8.45 6.46
C ALA A 87 -8.73 -8.68 7.97
N SER A 88 -7.50 -8.68 8.47
CA SER A 88 -7.20 -8.88 9.89
C SER A 88 -6.17 -7.85 10.37
N ILE A 89 -5.44 -8.15 11.44
CA ILE A 89 -4.45 -7.28 12.09
C ILE A 89 -3.55 -6.63 11.05
N SER A 90 -3.65 -5.31 10.93
CA SER A 90 -2.86 -4.56 9.96
C SER A 90 -2.43 -3.21 10.50
N ILE A 91 -1.19 -2.85 10.19
CA ILE A 91 -0.64 -1.54 10.48
C ILE A 91 -0.32 -0.87 9.14
N VAL A 92 -0.88 0.32 8.92
CA VAL A 92 -0.75 1.05 7.67
C VAL A 92 -0.16 2.42 7.94
N PHE A 93 0.95 2.73 7.28
CA PHE A 93 1.58 4.04 7.28
C PHE A 93 1.57 4.60 5.86
N ILE A 94 0.96 5.75 5.67
CA ILE A 94 0.92 6.44 4.38
C ILE A 94 1.44 7.86 4.54
N LYS A 95 2.41 8.21 3.70
CA LYS A 95 2.83 9.59 3.46
C LYS A 95 2.47 9.98 2.03
N ALA A 96 1.54 10.91 1.86
CA ALA A 96 1.10 11.41 0.58
C ALA A 96 1.36 12.93 0.50
N ALA A 97 2.03 13.41 -0.55
CA ALA A 97 2.43 14.83 -0.61
C ALA A 97 1.43 15.73 -1.36
N LEU A 98 1.07 15.41 -2.61
CA LEU A 98 0.22 16.27 -3.42
C LEU A 98 -0.88 15.48 -4.13
N LYS A 99 -2.11 16.01 -4.14
CA LYS A 99 -3.24 15.49 -4.93
C LYS A 99 -3.39 13.98 -4.76
N SER A 100 -3.80 13.55 -3.57
CA SER A 100 -3.84 12.13 -3.23
C SER A 100 -5.23 11.67 -2.82
N MET A 101 -5.59 10.49 -3.27
CA MET A 101 -6.81 9.80 -2.89
C MET A 101 -6.45 8.52 -2.16
N LEU A 102 -6.85 8.41 -0.89
CA LEU A 102 -6.57 7.25 -0.06
C LEU A 102 -7.88 6.55 0.30
N PHE A 103 -7.98 5.27 -0.01
CA PHE A 103 -9.12 4.43 0.34
C PHE A 103 -8.63 3.22 1.13
N ILE A 104 -9.04 3.12 2.39
CA ILE A 104 -8.64 2.03 3.27
C ILE A 104 -9.89 1.31 3.77
N LYS A 105 -9.97 0.01 3.50
CA LYS A 105 -11.00 -0.87 4.03
C LYS A 105 -10.37 -1.92 4.93
N ALA A 106 -10.80 -1.95 6.18
CA ALA A 106 -10.34 -2.87 7.19
C ALA A 106 -11.52 -3.65 7.79
N ALA A 107 -11.38 -4.98 7.89
CA ALA A 107 -12.38 -5.78 8.60
C ALA A 107 -12.08 -5.91 10.10
N SER A 108 -10.83 -6.14 10.52
CA SER A 108 -10.48 -6.29 11.94
C SER A 108 -9.14 -5.67 12.30
N ASN A 109 -9.03 -5.12 13.53
CA ASN A 109 -7.80 -4.63 14.18
C ASN A 109 -6.86 -3.85 13.24
N ILE A 110 -7.22 -2.60 12.91
CA ILE A 110 -6.35 -1.76 12.08
C ILE A 110 -5.78 -0.58 12.85
N ILE A 111 -4.50 -0.32 12.65
CA ILE A 111 -3.86 0.94 13.05
C ILE A 111 -3.44 1.65 11.78
N VAL A 112 -3.91 2.89 11.60
CA VAL A 112 -3.63 3.70 10.41
C VAL A 112 -3.00 5.02 10.80
N PHE A 113 -1.85 5.32 10.20
CA PHE A 113 -1.19 6.62 10.28
C PHE A 113 -1.12 7.22 8.87
N ILE A 114 -1.72 8.39 8.70
CA ILE A 114 -1.69 9.12 7.44
C ILE A 114 -1.09 10.49 7.69
N LYS A 115 -0.03 10.80 6.94
CA LYS A 115 0.42 12.17 6.75
C LYS A 115 0.13 12.56 5.31
N ALA A 116 -0.85 13.41 5.13
CA ALA A 116 -1.24 13.94 3.83
C ALA A 116 -0.96 15.44 3.77
N ALA A 117 -0.56 15.94 2.61
CA ALA A 117 -0.48 17.37 2.34
C ALA A 117 -1.48 17.73 1.23
N SER A 118 -1.36 18.92 0.65
CA SER A 118 -2.38 19.63 -0.12
C SER A 118 -3.23 18.78 -1.07
N ASN A 119 -4.54 19.04 -1.04
CA ASN A 119 -5.56 18.39 -1.89
C ASN A 119 -5.60 16.87 -1.72
N SER A 120 -5.63 16.41 -0.47
CA SER A 120 -5.78 14.99 -0.15
C SER A 120 -7.19 14.67 0.30
N ILE A 121 -7.70 13.53 -0.17
CA ILE A 121 -8.98 12.98 0.26
C ILE A 121 -8.70 11.59 0.83
N VAL A 122 -9.25 11.34 2.01
CA VAL A 122 -9.02 10.12 2.77
C VAL A 122 -10.35 9.50 3.16
N PHE A 123 -10.59 8.27 2.71
CA PHE A 123 -11.74 7.45 3.07
C PHE A 123 -11.27 6.20 3.81
N ILE A 124 -11.81 6.00 5.02
CA ILE A 124 -11.47 4.85 5.84
C ILE A 124 -12.75 4.20 6.34
N LYS A 125 -12.88 2.90 6.04
CA LYS A 125 -13.92 2.04 6.60
C LYS A 125 -13.26 0.95 7.43
N ALA A 126 -13.42 1.02 8.75
CA ALA A 126 -13.09 -0.06 9.66
C ALA A 126 -14.37 -0.61 10.29
N VAL A 127 -14.46 -1.93 10.42
CA VAL A 127 -15.66 -2.59 10.99
C VAL A 127 -15.51 -2.85 12.49
N LEU A 128 -14.35 -3.34 12.91
CA LEU A 128 -14.06 -3.65 14.32
C LEU A 128 -13.07 -2.63 14.91
N LYS A 129 -12.22 -3.05 15.85
CA LYS A 129 -11.24 -2.18 16.54
C LYS A 129 -10.34 -1.45 15.54
N SER A 130 -10.32 -0.12 15.63
CA SER A 130 -9.47 0.72 14.80
C SER A 130 -8.88 1.87 15.60
N MET A 131 -7.61 2.16 15.33
CA MET A 131 -6.93 3.37 15.78
C MET A 131 -6.46 4.16 14.56
N LEU A 132 -6.85 5.43 14.48
CA LEU A 132 -6.60 6.27 13.32
C LEU A 132 -5.94 7.58 13.71
N PHE A 133 -4.81 7.88 13.07
CA PHE A 133 -4.15 9.18 13.17
C PHE A 133 -3.99 9.77 11.76
N ILE A 134 -4.58 10.93 11.54
CA ILE A 134 -4.46 11.68 10.29
C ILE A 134 -3.88 13.06 10.59
N LYS A 135 -2.76 13.38 9.96
CA LYS A 135 -2.21 14.72 9.90
C LYS A 135 -2.32 15.23 8.46
N ALA A 136 -3.21 16.20 8.25
CA ALA A 136 -3.30 16.97 7.02
C ALA A 136 -2.57 18.30 7.20
N ALA A 137 -1.95 18.82 6.13
CA ALA A 137 -1.38 20.16 6.03
C ALA A 137 -1.97 20.87 4.82
#